data_AF-A0A6N7YQC7-F1
#
_entry.id   AF-A0A6N7YQC7-F1
#
_cell.length_a   1.000
_cell.length_b   1.000
_cell.length_c   1.000
_cell.angle_alpha   90.00
_cell.angle_beta   90.00
_cell.angle_gamma   90.00
#
_symmetry.space_group_name_H-M   'P 1'
#
loop_
_entity.id
_entity.type
_entity.pdbx_description
1 polymer ?
#
loop_
_entity_poly.entity_id
_entity_poly.type
_entity_poly.pdbx_seq_one_letter_code
_entity_poly.pdbx_strand_id
1 'polypeptide(L)'
;MVARETRINAAVALAVAAGVTFAPTPFLRLFGIDAAEVTGAARFGWRLFAVRNVWVAVRALQGDPSATGTFLPVQLMDQIVFWQAYRARSVPRRAPLMAAATSGLIIALELRRTARTGR
;
A
#
# COMPACT_ATOMS: atom_id res chain seq x y z
N MET A 1 -7.54 -22.43 6.31
CA MET A 1 -8.55 -21.36 6.29
C MET A 1 -7.82 -20.01 6.40
N VAL A 2 -8.03 -19.06 5.49
CA VAL A 2 -7.35 -17.75 5.53
C VAL A 2 -7.91 -16.88 6.66
N ALA A 3 -7.04 -16.32 7.50
CA ALA A 3 -7.41 -15.47 8.64
C ALA A 3 -8.21 -14.22 8.20
N ARG A 4 -9.11 -13.74 9.06
CA ARG A 4 -9.95 -12.57 8.78
C ARG A 4 -9.10 -11.32 8.49
N GLU A 5 -8.03 -11.12 9.26
CA GLU A 5 -7.09 -10.02 9.10
C GLU A 5 -6.42 -10.04 7.72
N THR A 6 -6.01 -11.23 7.25
CA THR A 6 -5.42 -11.41 5.91
C THR A 6 -6.40 -11.03 4.80
N ARG A 7 -7.70 -11.38 4.95
CA ARG A 7 -8.73 -10.99 3.97
C ARG A 7 -8.94 -9.48 3.94
N ILE A 8 -8.93 -8.82 5.11
CA ILE A 8 -9.06 -7.36 5.20
C ILE A 8 -7.84 -6.68 4.55
N ASN A 9 -6.62 -7.14 4.86
CA ASN A 9 -5.39 -6.61 4.25
C ASN A 9 -5.39 -6.78 2.73
N ALA A 10 -5.80 -7.96 2.23
CA ALA A 10 -5.94 -8.21 0.80
C ALA A 10 -6.99 -7.29 0.16
N ALA A 11 -8.14 -7.07 0.82
CA ALA A 11 -9.16 -6.16 0.32
C ALA A 11 -8.65 -4.70 0.22
N VAL A 12 -7.91 -4.23 1.23
CA VAL A 12 -7.29 -2.89 1.19
C VAL A 12 -6.26 -2.81 0.06
N ALA A 13 -5.39 -3.80 -0.10
CA ALA A 13 -4.40 -3.83 -1.16
C ALA A 13 -5.03 -3.83 -2.57
N LEU A 14 -6.10 -4.61 -2.77
CA LEU A 14 -6.86 -4.62 -4.02
C LEU A 14 -7.56 -3.30 -4.29
N ALA A 15 -8.16 -2.68 -3.27
CA ALA A 15 -8.82 -1.38 -3.40
C ALA A 15 -7.81 -0.27 -3.78
N VAL A 16 -6.63 -0.29 -3.16
CA VAL A 16 -5.52 0.62 -3.50
C VAL A 16 -5.06 0.39 -4.94
N ALA A 17 -4.85 -0.86 -5.35
CA ALA A 17 -4.45 -1.17 -6.73
C ALA A 17 -5.51 -0.72 -7.75
N ALA A 18 -6.79 -0.94 -7.46
CA ALA A 18 -7.89 -0.49 -8.30
C ALA A 18 -7.94 1.05 -8.38
N GLY A 19 -7.78 1.75 -7.25
CA GLY A 19 -7.74 3.21 -7.21
C GLY A 19 -6.59 3.79 -8.05
N VAL A 20 -5.39 3.23 -7.92
CA VAL A 20 -4.22 3.64 -8.71
C VAL A 20 -4.40 3.35 -10.22
N THR A 21 -5.07 2.24 -10.57
CA THR A 21 -5.18 1.78 -11.96
C THR A 21 -6.33 2.45 -12.72
N PHE A 22 -7.53 2.47 -12.13
CA PHE A 22 -8.76 2.89 -12.81
C PHE A 22 -9.15 4.33 -12.49
N ALA A 23 -8.67 4.88 -11.39
CA ALA A 23 -9.02 6.23 -10.94
C ALA A 23 -7.76 7.02 -10.50
N PRO A 24 -6.72 7.12 -11.35
CA PRO A 24 -5.42 7.65 -10.93
C PRO A 24 -5.51 9.10 -10.47
N THR A 25 -6.27 9.96 -11.16
CA THR A 25 -6.42 11.37 -10.79
C THR A 25 -7.06 11.58 -9.41
N PRO A 26 -8.25 11.05 -9.11
CA PRO A 26 -8.83 11.19 -7.78
C PRO A 26 -8.00 10.48 -6.70
N PHE A 27 -7.32 9.38 -7.04
CA PHE A 27 -6.41 8.71 -6.11
C PHE A 27 -5.21 9.59 -5.75
N LEU A 28 -4.53 10.19 -6.73
CA LEU A 28 -3.41 11.12 -6.52
C LEU A 28 -3.81 12.36 -5.72
N ARG A 29 -5.03 12.86 -5.93
CA ARG A 29 -5.59 13.97 -5.14
C ARG A 29 -5.70 13.64 -3.65
N LEU A 30 -5.92 12.38 -3.26
CA LEU A 30 -5.91 11.99 -1.85
C LEU A 30 -4.55 12.29 -1.21
N PHE A 31 -3.47 12.02 -1.95
CA PHE A 31 -2.08 12.30 -1.56
C PHE A 31 -1.70 13.78 -1.73
N GLY A 32 -2.60 14.62 -2.25
CA GLY A 32 -2.35 16.02 -2.58
C GLY A 32 -1.51 16.23 -3.84
N ILE A 33 -1.32 15.19 -4.66
CA ILE A 33 -0.52 15.25 -5.87
C ILE A 33 -1.40 15.67 -7.03
N ASP A 34 -1.00 16.71 -7.77
CA ASP A 34 -1.66 17.06 -9.02
C ASP A 34 -1.28 16.05 -10.11
N ALA A 35 -2.28 15.49 -10.78
CA ALA A 35 -2.08 14.53 -11.86
C ALA A 35 -1.30 15.15 -13.04
N ALA A 36 -1.38 16.46 -13.24
CA ALA A 36 -0.63 17.17 -14.27
C ALA A 36 0.88 17.17 -14.01
N GLU A 37 1.29 17.14 -12.74
CA GLU A 37 2.70 17.17 -12.32
C GLU A 37 3.36 15.78 -12.28
N VAL A 38 2.57 14.71 -12.48
CA VAL A 38 3.09 13.34 -12.43
C VAL A 38 3.86 13.02 -13.71
N THR A 39 5.18 12.88 -13.56
CA THR A 39 6.10 12.47 -14.62
C THR A 39 5.81 11.05 -15.13
N GLY A 40 6.32 10.72 -16.33
CA GLY A 40 6.20 9.36 -16.89
C GLY A 40 6.79 8.28 -15.99
N ALA A 41 7.95 8.54 -15.38
CA ALA A 41 8.59 7.64 -14.42
C ALA A 41 7.73 7.44 -13.16
N ALA A 42 7.13 8.51 -12.64
CA ALA A 42 6.22 8.40 -11.48
C ALA A 42 4.97 7.58 -11.83
N ARG A 43 4.36 7.78 -13.01
CA ARG A 43 3.23 6.94 -13.47
C ARG A 43 3.60 5.47 -13.56
N PHE A 44 4.80 5.16 -14.05
CA PHE A 44 5.30 3.78 -14.08
C PHE A 44 5.47 3.21 -12.67
N GLY A 45 6.05 3.98 -11.74
CA GLY A 45 6.16 3.59 -10.33
C GLY A 45 4.81 3.28 -9.69
N TRP A 46 3.78 4.11 -9.93
CA TRP A 46 2.42 3.85 -9.47
C TRP A 46 1.82 2.57 -10.06
N ARG A 47 2.07 2.27 -11.33
CA ARG A 47 1.63 1.00 -11.95
C ARG A 47 2.31 -0.21 -11.33
N LEU A 48 3.62 -0.16 -11.10
CA LEU A 48 4.35 -1.23 -10.42
C LEU A 48 3.82 -1.45 -8.99
N PHE A 49 3.54 -0.35 -8.28
CA PHE A 49 2.92 -0.40 -6.97
C PHE A 49 1.55 -1.09 -6.98
N ALA A 50 0.70 -0.79 -7.98
CA ALA A 50 -0.59 -1.45 -8.16
C ALA A 50 -0.42 -2.95 -8.43
N VAL A 51 0.46 -3.33 -9.37
CA VAL A 51 0.73 -4.74 -9.70
C VAL A 51 1.22 -5.52 -8.48
N ARG A 52 2.16 -4.95 -7.72
CA ARG A 52 2.66 -5.55 -6.48
C ARG A 52 1.52 -5.81 -5.49
N ASN A 53 0.65 -4.83 -5.27
CA ASN A 53 -0.47 -4.96 -4.33
C ASN A 53 -1.48 -6.03 -4.78
N VAL A 54 -1.78 -6.14 -6.07
CA VAL A 54 -2.60 -7.24 -6.61
C VAL A 54 -1.93 -8.59 -6.37
N TRP A 55 -0.64 -8.71 -6.70
CA TRP A 55 0.09 -9.96 -6.54
C TRP A 55 0.13 -10.42 -5.08
N VAL A 56 0.51 -9.53 -4.15
CA VAL A 56 0.54 -9.85 -2.70
C VAL A 56 -0.85 -10.25 -2.20
N ALA A 57 -1.90 -9.51 -2.59
CA ALA A 57 -3.27 -9.78 -2.16
C ALA A 57 -3.77 -11.14 -2.66
N VAL A 58 -3.58 -11.45 -3.94
CA VAL A 58 -4.01 -12.73 -4.53
C VAL A 58 -3.29 -13.90 -3.87
N ARG A 59 -1.97 -13.81 -3.70
CA ARG A 59 -1.18 -14.87 -3.04
C ARG A 59 -1.58 -15.06 -1.58
N ALA A 60 -1.80 -13.98 -0.84
CA ALA A 60 -2.28 -14.05 0.54
C ALA A 60 -3.68 -14.68 0.65
N LEU A 61 -4.57 -14.40 -0.31
CA LEU A 61 -5.90 -15.04 -0.38
C LEU A 61 -5.83 -16.52 -0.77
N GLN A 62 -4.79 -16.94 -1.50
CA GLN A 62 -4.50 -18.36 -1.76
C GLN A 62 -3.87 -19.06 -0.54
N GLY A 63 -3.61 -18.34 0.55
CA GLY A 63 -3.02 -18.89 1.77
C GLY A 63 -1.50 -19.01 1.73
N ASP A 64 -0.82 -18.31 0.82
CA ASP A 64 0.64 -18.27 0.76
C ASP A 64 1.21 -17.54 2.00
N PRO A 65 1.96 -18.24 2.88
CA PRO A 65 2.54 -17.65 4.08
C PRO A 65 3.56 -16.55 3.77
N SER A 66 4.28 -16.66 2.65
CA SER A 66 5.30 -15.69 2.26
C SER A 66 4.67 -14.34 1.86
N ALA A 67 3.60 -14.37 1.07
CA ALA A 67 2.84 -13.16 0.71
C ALA A 67 2.17 -12.53 1.93
N THR A 68 1.67 -13.37 2.82
CA THR A 68 1.03 -12.95 4.07
C THR A 68 2.05 -12.26 5.00
N GLY A 69 3.27 -12.78 5.11
CA GLY A 69 4.36 -12.13 5.86
C GLY A 69 4.94 -10.87 5.18
N THR A 70 4.60 -10.61 3.92
CA THR A 70 5.13 -9.50 3.12
C THR A 70 4.38 -8.18 3.36
N PHE A 71 3.16 -8.21 3.91
CA PHE A 71 2.37 -6.99 4.16
C PHE A 71 3.09 -5.96 5.01
N LEU A 72 3.69 -6.37 6.14
CA LEU A 72 4.34 -5.45 7.07
C LEU A 72 5.63 -4.84 6.48
N PRO A 73 6.59 -5.62 5.95
CA PRO A 73 7.78 -5.07 5.30
C PRO A 73 7.45 -4.11 4.16
N VAL A 74 6.50 -4.46 3.29
CA VAL A 74 6.09 -3.60 2.17
C VAL A 74 5.58 -2.25 2.67
N GLN A 75 4.75 -2.26 3.71
CA GLN A 75 4.18 -1.03 4.24
C GLN A 75 5.23 -0.11 4.85
N LEU A 76 6.22 -0.67 5.55
CA LEU A 76 7.35 0.08 6.08
C LEU A 76 8.21 0.68 4.97
N MET A 77 8.46 -0.08 3.90
CA MET A 77 9.21 0.43 2.75
C MET A 77 8.46 1.55 2.02
N ASP A 78 7.14 1.42 1.85
CA ASP A 78 6.32 2.48 1.26
C ASP A 78 6.41 3.77 2.08
N GLN A 79 6.40 3.68 3.42
CA GLN A 79 6.62 4.84 4.30
C GLN A 79 7.97 5.52 4.03
N ILE A 80 9.04 4.73 3.93
CA ILE A 80 10.38 5.27 3.66
C ILE A 80 10.41 5.98 2.30
N VAL A 81 9.83 5.38 1.26
CA VAL A 81 9.79 5.97 -0.09
C VAL A 81 9.04 7.30 -0.08
N PHE A 82 7.84 7.36 0.53
CA PHE A 82 7.09 8.61 0.60
C PHE A 82 7.78 9.67 1.47
N TRP A 83 8.45 9.27 2.54
CA TRP A 83 9.22 10.18 3.38
C TRP A 83 10.43 10.76 2.65
N GLN A 84 11.19 9.92 1.94
CA GLN A 84 12.32 10.35 1.12
C GLN A 84 11.87 11.27 -0.02
N ALA A 85 10.78 10.94 -0.71
CA ALA A 85 10.21 11.78 -1.75
C ALA A 85 9.78 13.16 -1.21
N TYR A 86 9.22 13.21 0.00
CA TYR A 86 8.89 14.47 0.66
C TYR A 86 10.16 15.28 1.01
N ARG A 87 11.19 14.63 1.56
CA ARG A 87 12.48 15.29 1.84
C ARG A 87 13.14 15.85 0.58
N ALA A 88 13.01 15.14 -0.54
CA ALA A 88 13.48 15.56 -1.86
C ALA A 88 12.55 16.61 -2.53
N ARG A 89 11.47 17.03 -1.87
CA ARG A 89 10.46 17.97 -2.38
C ARG A 89 9.77 17.49 -3.67
N SER A 90 9.76 16.19 -3.93
CA SER A 90 9.13 15.59 -5.11
C SER A 90 7.62 15.31 -4.90
N VAL A 91 7.16 15.33 -3.66
CA VAL A 91 5.74 15.20 -3.28
C VAL A 91 5.40 16.16 -2.13
N PRO A 92 4.14 16.61 -1.99
CA PRO A 92 3.74 17.48 -0.89
C PRO A 92 3.71 16.72 0.45
N ARG A 93 3.73 17.47 1.56
CA ARG A 93 3.65 16.92 2.93
C ARG A 93 2.46 15.99 3.16
N ARG A 94 1.37 16.19 2.42
CA ARG A 94 0.17 15.34 2.50
C ARG A 94 0.42 13.91 2.05
N ALA A 95 1.34 13.66 1.12
CA ALA A 95 1.62 12.34 0.59
C ALA A 95 2.13 11.34 1.64
N PRO A 96 3.20 11.63 2.42
CA PRO A 96 3.65 10.73 3.48
C PRO A 96 2.61 10.57 4.62
N LEU A 97 1.82 11.61 4.93
CA LEU A 97 0.75 11.49 5.94
C LEU A 97 -0.34 10.51 5.51
N MET A 98 -0.77 10.56 4.24
CA MET A 98 -1.76 9.64 3.70
C MET A 98 -1.21 8.23 3.55
N ALA A 99 0.06 8.11 3.14
CA ALA A 99 0.75 6.84 3.18
C ALA A 99 0.71 6.29 4.61
N ALA A 100 1.07 7.08 5.63
CA ALA A 100 1.09 6.63 7.03
C ALA A 100 -0.30 6.21 7.52
N ALA A 101 -1.35 6.95 7.16
CA ALA A 101 -2.73 6.63 7.53
C ALA A 101 -3.20 5.29 6.93
N THR A 102 -2.97 5.08 5.62
CA THR A 102 -3.31 3.83 4.95
C THR A 102 -2.45 2.65 5.46
N SER A 103 -1.18 2.92 5.75
CA SER A 103 -0.24 1.97 6.34
C SER A 103 -0.61 1.52 7.73
N GLY A 104 -0.99 2.46 8.59
CA GLY A 104 -1.21 2.20 10.01
C GLY A 104 -2.32 1.19 10.25
N LEU A 105 -3.36 1.19 9.41
CA LEU A 105 -4.44 0.19 9.48
C LEU A 105 -3.92 -1.22 9.17
N ILE A 106 -3.15 -1.38 8.10
CA ILE A 106 -2.60 -2.68 7.69
C ILE A 106 -1.61 -3.18 8.76
N ILE A 107 -0.74 -2.31 9.25
CA ILE A 107 0.23 -2.62 10.32
C ILE A 107 -0.51 -3.07 11.59
N ALA A 108 -1.54 -2.34 12.04
CA ALA A 108 -2.30 -2.69 13.24
C ALA A 108 -3.01 -4.05 13.09
N LEU A 109 -3.58 -4.33 11.92
CA LEU A 109 -4.21 -5.62 11.63
C LEU A 109 -3.19 -6.76 11.62
N GLU A 110 -2.02 -6.53 11.05
CA GLU A 110 -0.95 -7.53 10.99
C GLU A 110 -0.37 -7.83 12.37
N LEU A 111 -0.08 -6.81 13.17
CA LEU A 111 0.36 -6.98 14.56
C LEU A 111 -0.67 -7.76 15.39
N ARG A 112 -1.96 -7.45 15.21
CA ARG A 112 -3.05 -8.19 15.87
C ARG A 112 -3.14 -9.64 15.42
N ARG A 113 -2.90 -9.93 14.13
CA ARG A 113 -2.86 -11.31 13.62
C ARG A 113 -1.70 -12.08 14.25
N THR A 114 -0.50 -11.51 14.21
CA THR A 114 0.72 -12.13 14.76
C THR A 114 0.58 -12.41 16.25
N ALA A 115 0.02 -11.47 17.02
CA ALA A 115 -0.24 -11.67 18.45
C ALA A 115 -1.23 -12.82 18.75
N ARG A 116 -2.12 -13.15 17.81
CA ARG A 116 -3.08 -14.27 17.95
C ARG A 116 -2.52 -15.61 17.48
N THR A 117 -1.65 -15.61 16.48
CA THR A 117 -1.04 -16.83 15.92
C THR A 117 0.27 -17.21 16.63
N GLY A 118 0.86 -16.30 17.41
CA GLY A 118 2.04 -16.54 18.23
C GLY A 118 1.76 -17.10 19.63
N ARG A 119 0.61 -17.76 19.84
CA ARG A 119 0.30 -18.61 21.00
C ARG A 119 0.04 -20.03 20.53
#